data_AF-A0A7J2MUM3-F1
#
_entry.id   AF-A0A7J2MUM3-F1
#
_cell.length_a   1.000
_cell.length_b   1.000
_cell.length_c   1.000
_cell.angle_alpha   90.00
_cell.angle_beta   90.00
_cell.angle_gamma   90.00
#
_symmetry.space_group_name_H-M   'P 1'
#
loop_
_entity.id
_entity.type
_entity.pdbx_description
1 polymer ?
#
loop_
_entity_poly.entity_id
_entity_poly.type
_entity_poly.pdbx_seq_one_letter_code
_entity_poly.pdbx_strand_id
1 'polypeptide(L)'
;MSPTKIVFDVEGVILNPKFDLAWLTLDELVEPELRDKFYERVKEFDEYDDNRWVYERGRKGHSTGTTPIVSLCIAACSGVSDIHLLRFALKHMKENPGIEKVMGNLGKDDVYLVTSSWPGVPLTLSYFYEIPLQNVFSMGHQLNEEEIKKYSWNPRKQLFLRSPLPILRNYPKELENFLDEYLENCGEWNEAYKEGETEKLDRILREQRKIFNEVRPRKLREELKYLLLKEKGIMGAHRKREVLEKLGEPEEIIYFGDSIVDADPLAYARWGVSVNCTNRYALQSSNLNIATTNLEKLGKVIEGIKNKDLQSIREEEGMKVFFREEINSNL
;
A
#
# COMPACT_ATOMS: atom_id res chain seq x y z
N MET A 1 13.04 -28.50 -2.54
CA MET A 1 11.90 -27.57 -2.69
C MET A 1 12.45 -26.18 -2.46
N SER A 2 12.13 -25.21 -3.30
CA SER A 2 12.46 -23.81 -3.03
C SER A 2 11.82 -23.39 -1.69
N PRO A 3 12.46 -22.54 -0.89
CA PRO A 3 11.85 -22.04 0.33
C PRO A 3 10.59 -21.22 0.00
N THR A 4 9.51 -21.46 0.75
CA THR A 4 8.24 -20.72 0.61
C THR A 4 8.43 -19.29 1.09
N LYS A 5 8.12 -18.34 0.23
CA LYS A 5 8.20 -16.90 0.50
C LYS A 5 6.91 -16.45 1.18
N ILE A 6 7.06 -15.72 2.28
CA ILE A 6 5.95 -15.25 3.10
C ILE A 6 5.93 -13.73 3.00
N VAL A 7 4.90 -13.21 2.36
CA VAL A 7 4.78 -11.79 2.03
C VAL A 7 3.64 -11.19 2.83
N PHE A 8 3.91 -10.06 3.47
CA PHE A 8 2.92 -9.32 4.25
C PHE A 8 2.73 -7.93 3.67
N ASP A 9 1.47 -7.51 3.48
CA ASP A 9 1.17 -6.10 3.66
C ASP A 9 1.41 -5.68 5.11
N VAL A 10 1.69 -4.40 5.31
CA VAL A 10 2.07 -3.88 6.62
C VAL A 10 0.88 -3.34 7.39
N GLU A 11 0.13 -2.41 6.81
CA GLU A 11 -1.05 -1.84 7.44
C GLU A 11 -2.20 -2.86 7.37
N GLY A 12 -3.04 -2.90 8.42
CA GLY A 12 -4.13 -3.88 8.52
C GLY A 12 -3.71 -5.31 8.93
N VAL A 13 -2.55 -5.79 8.47
CA VAL A 13 -2.03 -7.13 8.76
C VAL A 13 -1.02 -7.10 9.92
N ILE A 14 0.14 -6.43 9.78
CA ILE A 14 1.12 -6.36 10.87
C ILE A 14 0.72 -5.28 11.86
N LEU A 15 0.52 -4.07 11.36
CA LEU A 15 -0.01 -2.95 12.13
C LEU A 15 -1.52 -3.06 12.19
N ASN A 16 -2.11 -2.64 13.32
CA ASN A 16 -3.54 -2.77 13.51
C ASN A 16 -4.34 -1.93 12.49
N PRO A 17 -5.61 -2.28 12.21
CA PRO A 17 -6.43 -1.55 11.25
C PRO A 17 -6.74 -0.09 11.62
N LYS A 18 -6.40 0.37 12.83
CA LYS A 18 -6.52 1.80 13.21
C LYS A 18 -5.28 2.60 12.84
N PHE A 19 -4.19 1.92 12.48
CA PHE A 19 -3.02 2.56 11.93
C PHE A 19 -3.20 2.67 10.42
N ASP A 20 -3.58 3.87 9.99
CA ASP A 20 -3.51 4.29 8.60
C ASP A 20 -2.64 5.54 8.56
N LEU A 21 -1.39 5.40 8.09
CA LEU A 21 -0.46 6.52 8.18
C LEU A 21 -0.91 7.69 7.29
N ALA A 22 -1.60 7.42 6.18
CA ALA A 22 -2.05 8.46 5.26
C ALA A 22 -3.10 9.35 5.94
N TRP A 23 -4.11 8.75 6.56
CA TRP A 23 -5.16 9.49 7.28
C TRP A 23 -4.66 10.11 8.58
N LEU A 24 -3.87 9.38 9.39
CA LEU A 24 -3.28 9.92 10.61
C LEU A 24 -2.40 11.15 10.32
N THR A 25 -1.67 11.15 9.21
CA THR A 25 -0.86 12.30 8.78
C THR A 25 -1.75 13.50 8.49
N LEU A 26 -2.84 13.32 7.74
CA LEU A 26 -3.77 14.41 7.43
C LEU A 26 -4.48 14.94 8.68
N ASP A 27 -4.91 14.06 9.57
CA ASP A 27 -5.68 14.42 10.76
C ASP A 27 -4.84 15.16 11.81
N GLU A 28 -3.64 14.66 12.10
CA GLU A 28 -2.88 15.08 13.28
C GLU A 28 -1.57 15.80 12.97
N LEU A 29 -1.00 15.63 11.77
CA LEU A 29 0.33 16.14 11.45
C LEU A 29 0.31 17.32 10.47
N VAL A 30 -0.70 17.41 9.61
CA VAL A 30 -0.92 18.55 8.70
C VAL A 30 -1.49 19.73 9.47
N GLU A 31 -1.07 20.95 9.11
CA GLU A 31 -1.54 22.16 9.76
C GLU A 31 -3.03 22.43 9.48
N PRO A 32 -3.78 23.05 10.41
CA PRO A 32 -5.24 23.15 10.30
C PRO A 32 -5.74 23.78 9.00
N GLU A 33 -5.12 24.85 8.49
CA GLU A 33 -5.54 25.51 7.25
C GLU A 33 -5.47 24.56 6.04
N LEU A 34 -4.38 23.81 5.89
CA LEU A 34 -4.24 22.85 4.79
C LEU A 34 -5.13 21.63 4.99
N ARG A 35 -5.29 21.15 6.23
CA ARG A 35 -6.19 20.05 6.54
C ARG A 35 -7.63 20.41 6.18
N ASP A 36 -8.13 21.54 6.66
CA ASP A 36 -9.51 21.98 6.44
C ASP A 36 -9.78 22.21 4.93
N LYS A 37 -8.76 22.65 4.18
CA LYS A 37 -8.83 22.81 2.72
C LYS A 37 -8.90 21.49 1.95
N PHE A 38 -8.12 20.47 2.33
CA PHE A 38 -7.94 19.27 1.51
C PHE A 38 -8.67 18.03 2.03
N TYR A 39 -9.06 17.95 3.30
CA TYR A 39 -9.51 16.70 3.91
C TYR A 39 -10.67 16.02 3.18
N GLU A 40 -11.75 16.74 2.89
CA GLU A 40 -12.89 16.16 2.15
C GLU A 40 -12.52 15.79 0.72
N ARG A 41 -11.65 16.57 0.08
CA ARG A 41 -11.17 16.29 -1.29
C ARG A 41 -10.30 15.04 -1.33
N VAL A 42 -9.57 14.74 -0.26
CA VAL A 42 -8.82 13.47 -0.16
C VAL A 42 -9.78 12.29 0.02
N LYS A 43 -10.91 12.44 0.72
CA LYS A 43 -11.92 11.37 0.79
C LYS A 43 -12.53 11.07 -0.57
N GLU A 44 -12.88 12.12 -1.31
CA GLU A 44 -13.35 11.99 -2.69
C GLU A 44 -12.29 11.37 -3.60
N PHE A 45 -11.02 11.73 -3.38
CA PHE A 45 -9.88 11.16 -4.09
C PHE A 45 -9.67 9.67 -3.78
N ASP A 46 -9.85 9.23 -2.54
CA ASP A 46 -9.71 7.83 -2.15
C ASP A 46 -10.75 6.96 -2.88
N GLU A 47 -11.99 7.45 -3.00
CA GLU A 47 -13.02 6.80 -3.82
C GLU A 47 -12.68 6.83 -5.33
N TYR A 48 -12.12 7.94 -5.82
CA TYR A 48 -11.60 8.04 -7.19
C TYR A 48 -10.52 7.00 -7.47
N ASP A 49 -9.57 6.82 -6.56
CA ASP A 49 -8.43 5.91 -6.68
C ASP A 49 -8.92 4.46 -6.92
N ASP A 50 -9.89 4.04 -6.13
CA ASP A 50 -10.53 2.73 -6.22
C ASP A 50 -11.39 2.58 -7.48
N ASN A 51 -12.24 3.57 -7.78
CA ASN A 51 -13.12 3.53 -8.94
C ASN A 51 -12.34 3.53 -10.25
N ARG A 52 -11.26 4.32 -10.32
CA ARG A 52 -10.37 4.35 -11.48
C ARG A 52 -9.64 3.04 -11.66
N TRP A 53 -9.16 2.42 -10.58
CA TRP A 53 -8.60 1.07 -10.66
C TRP A 53 -9.64 0.08 -11.19
N VAL A 54 -10.88 0.08 -10.69
CA VAL A 54 -11.95 -0.81 -11.18
C VAL A 54 -12.22 -0.58 -12.67
N TYR A 55 -12.32 0.67 -13.11
CA TYR A 55 -12.54 1.03 -14.51
C TYR A 55 -11.39 0.57 -15.43
N GLU A 56 -10.14 0.69 -14.96
CA GLU A 56 -8.94 0.39 -15.76
C GLU A 56 -8.36 -1.02 -15.52
N ARG A 57 -8.96 -1.85 -14.65
CA ARG A 57 -8.42 -3.14 -14.19
C ARG A 57 -8.02 -4.09 -15.32
N GLY A 58 -8.80 -4.15 -16.39
CA GLY A 58 -8.52 -4.98 -17.57
C GLY A 58 -7.48 -4.41 -18.54
N ARG A 59 -7.01 -3.17 -18.32
CA ARG A 59 -6.20 -2.39 -19.27
C ARG A 59 -4.77 -2.14 -18.79
N LYS A 60 -4.34 -2.72 -17.66
CA LYS A 60 -3.07 -2.39 -16.98
C LYS A 60 -2.89 -0.87 -16.83
N GLY A 61 -3.98 -0.18 -16.50
CA GLY A 61 -3.97 1.26 -16.28
C GLY A 61 -3.60 1.60 -14.83
N HIS A 62 -4.39 2.49 -14.23
CA HIS A 62 -4.27 3.01 -12.87
C HIS A 62 -4.12 1.90 -11.82
N SER A 63 -3.20 2.08 -10.89
CA SER A 63 -3.07 1.30 -9.67
C SER A 63 -3.74 2.05 -8.51
N THR A 64 -4.57 1.36 -7.72
CA THR A 64 -5.02 1.84 -6.39
C THR A 64 -3.82 2.04 -5.43
N GLY A 65 -4.03 2.62 -4.26
CA GLY A 65 -3.03 2.84 -3.21
C GLY A 65 -2.25 4.12 -3.40
N THR A 66 -2.85 5.13 -4.01
CA THR A 66 -2.21 6.43 -4.28
C THR A 66 -2.48 7.47 -3.20
N THR A 67 -3.51 7.29 -2.37
CA THR A 67 -3.86 8.17 -1.23
C THR A 67 -2.66 8.45 -0.30
N PRO A 68 -1.80 7.48 0.07
CA PRO A 68 -0.61 7.76 0.86
C PRO A 68 0.35 8.79 0.24
N ILE A 69 0.48 8.83 -1.09
CA ILE A 69 1.30 9.84 -1.77
C ILE A 69 0.63 11.22 -1.73
N VAL A 70 -0.69 11.29 -1.92
CA VAL A 70 -1.44 12.55 -1.82
C VAL A 70 -1.33 13.14 -0.41
N SER A 71 -1.56 12.32 0.63
CA SER A 71 -1.39 12.73 2.02
C SER A 71 0.04 13.22 2.29
N LEU A 72 1.05 12.54 1.71
CA LEU A 72 2.45 12.94 1.86
C LEU A 72 2.76 14.26 1.15
N CYS A 73 2.15 14.52 -0.01
CA CYS A 73 2.25 15.81 -0.71
C CYS A 73 1.67 16.94 0.15
N ILE A 74 0.48 16.75 0.75
CA ILE A 74 -0.14 17.74 1.64
C ILE A 74 0.73 17.98 2.88
N ALA A 75 1.26 16.92 3.49
CA ALA A 75 2.21 17.04 4.60
C ALA A 75 3.49 17.79 4.20
N ALA A 76 3.97 17.61 2.97
CA ALA A 76 5.11 18.36 2.45
C ALA A 76 4.82 19.87 2.33
N CYS A 77 3.59 20.25 1.97
CA CYS A 77 3.13 21.65 1.98
C CYS A 77 3.21 22.26 3.40
N SER A 78 2.82 21.51 4.44
CA SER A 78 3.01 21.90 5.86
C SER A 78 4.46 21.81 6.35
N GLY A 79 5.43 21.54 5.46
CA GLY A 79 6.84 21.48 5.81
C GLY A 79 7.27 20.24 6.59
N VAL A 80 6.43 19.20 6.69
CA VAL A 80 6.72 17.95 7.43
C VAL A 80 7.95 17.25 6.83
N SER A 81 8.96 16.97 7.66
CA SER A 81 10.19 16.27 7.25
C SER A 81 10.09 14.76 7.46
N ASP A 82 10.98 13.97 6.83
CA ASP A 82 11.10 12.53 7.10
C ASP A 82 11.29 12.22 8.58
N ILE A 83 12.04 13.06 9.31
CA ILE A 83 12.28 12.88 10.74
C ILE A 83 11.02 13.18 11.56
N HIS A 84 10.24 14.17 11.16
CA HIS A 84 8.96 14.47 11.81
C HIS A 84 7.96 13.33 11.58
N LEU A 85 7.82 12.89 10.34
CA LEU A 85 6.92 11.79 9.96
C LEU A 85 7.34 10.47 10.61
N LEU A 86 8.64 10.17 10.70
CA LEU A 86 9.12 8.97 11.39
C LEU A 86 8.74 8.97 12.87
N ARG A 87 8.98 10.08 13.58
CA ARG A 87 8.62 10.21 15.00
C ARG A 87 7.11 10.07 15.21
N PHE A 88 6.33 10.68 14.31
CA PHE A 88 4.88 10.59 14.33
C PHE A 88 4.39 9.15 14.09
N ALA A 89 4.93 8.47 13.09
CA ALA A 89 4.60 7.08 12.79
C ALA A 89 4.92 6.17 13.97
N LEU A 90 6.13 6.27 14.54
CA LEU A 90 6.55 5.46 15.70
C LEU A 90 5.63 5.62 16.93
N LYS A 91 5.04 6.80 17.13
CA LYS A 91 4.08 7.03 18.22
C LYS A 91 2.76 6.26 18.01
N HIS A 92 2.36 6.06 16.77
CA HIS A 92 1.07 5.46 16.40
C HIS A 92 1.16 3.99 16.00
N MET A 93 2.35 3.53 15.59
CA MET A 93 2.59 2.12 15.24
C MET A 93 2.24 1.23 16.42
N LYS A 94 1.17 0.47 16.25
CA LYS A 94 0.67 -0.52 17.19
C LYS A 94 0.34 -1.76 16.39
N GLU A 95 0.97 -2.85 16.76
CA GLU A 95 0.81 -4.12 16.08
C GLU A 95 -0.55 -4.76 16.39
N ASN A 96 -1.01 -5.61 15.48
CA ASN A 96 -2.14 -6.48 15.75
C ASN A 96 -1.79 -7.49 16.87
N PRO A 97 -2.73 -7.80 17.78
CA PRO A 97 -2.47 -8.77 18.85
C PRO A 97 -1.92 -10.10 18.32
N GLY A 98 -0.79 -10.54 18.86
CA GLY A 98 -0.18 -11.84 18.58
C GLY A 98 0.66 -11.94 17.30
N ILE A 99 0.70 -10.90 16.46
CA ILE A 99 1.51 -10.94 15.22
C ILE A 99 3.01 -11.02 15.51
N GLU A 100 3.46 -10.38 16.59
CA GLU A 100 4.85 -10.41 17.07
C GLU A 100 5.41 -11.84 17.21
N LYS A 101 4.57 -12.78 17.68
CA LYS A 101 4.93 -14.20 17.82
C LYS A 101 5.08 -14.89 16.49
N VAL A 102 4.19 -14.58 15.55
CA VAL A 102 4.28 -15.11 14.17
C VAL A 102 5.57 -14.62 13.55
N MET A 103 5.77 -13.31 13.51
CA MET A 103 6.96 -12.69 12.91
C MET A 103 8.26 -13.17 13.59
N GLY A 104 8.24 -13.37 14.91
CA GLY A 104 9.36 -13.91 15.69
C GLY A 104 9.77 -15.33 15.30
N ASN A 105 8.81 -16.17 14.90
CA ASN A 105 9.04 -17.59 14.59
C ASN A 105 9.35 -17.88 13.11
N LEU A 106 9.19 -16.89 12.22
CA LEU A 106 9.48 -17.05 10.80
C LEU A 106 10.99 -16.91 10.50
N GLY A 107 11.47 -17.68 9.52
CA GLY A 107 12.81 -17.51 8.95
C GLY A 107 12.89 -16.17 8.22
N LYS A 108 13.78 -15.27 8.67
CA LYS A 108 13.78 -13.86 8.25
C LYS A 108 14.07 -13.66 6.76
N ASP A 109 14.89 -14.52 6.18
CA ASP A 109 15.23 -14.48 4.76
C ASP A 109 14.04 -14.83 3.84
N ASP A 110 13.03 -15.51 4.37
CA ASP A 110 11.83 -15.91 3.65
C ASP A 110 10.69 -14.88 3.78
N VAL A 111 10.85 -13.86 4.63
CA VAL A 111 9.82 -12.86 4.92
C VAL A 111 10.03 -11.60 4.08
N TYR A 112 8.94 -11.10 3.50
CA TYR A 112 8.91 -9.88 2.69
C TYR A 112 7.82 -8.93 3.17
N LEU A 113 8.13 -7.63 3.15
CA LEU A 113 7.17 -6.56 3.42
C LEU A 113 6.87 -5.85 2.11
N VAL A 114 5.60 -5.84 1.69
CA VAL A 114 5.17 -5.20 0.43
C VAL A 114 3.95 -4.33 0.71
N THR A 115 4.16 -3.02 0.80
CA THR A 115 3.12 -2.11 1.31
C THR A 115 3.03 -0.78 0.55
N SER A 116 1.83 -0.21 0.48
CA SER A 116 1.58 1.15 -0.03
C SER A 116 2.09 2.25 0.92
N SER A 117 2.44 1.89 2.16
CA SER A 117 2.89 2.80 3.21
C SER A 117 4.20 3.52 2.90
N TRP A 118 4.38 4.71 3.49
CA TRP A 118 5.62 5.49 3.42
C TRP A 118 6.84 4.67 3.90
N PRO A 119 8.00 4.71 3.20
CA PRO A 119 9.15 3.83 3.47
C PRO A 119 9.59 3.68 4.93
N GLY A 120 9.46 4.71 5.75
CA GLY A 120 9.92 4.64 7.14
C GLY A 120 9.15 3.63 7.98
N VAL A 121 7.89 3.36 7.68
CA VAL A 121 7.08 2.35 8.40
C VAL A 121 7.64 0.93 8.18
N PRO A 122 7.67 0.39 6.94
CA PRO A 122 8.16 -0.96 6.71
C PRO A 122 9.66 -1.10 7.00
N LEU A 123 10.48 -0.05 6.82
CA LEU A 123 11.91 -0.10 7.20
C LEU A 123 12.10 -0.19 8.72
N THR A 124 11.21 0.42 9.50
CA THR A 124 11.22 0.30 10.97
C THR A 124 10.84 -1.11 11.40
N LEU A 125 9.77 -1.68 10.82
CA LEU A 125 9.37 -3.05 11.11
C LEU A 125 10.45 -4.06 10.70
N SER A 126 11.07 -3.86 9.53
CA SER A 126 12.18 -4.69 9.08
C SER A 126 13.36 -4.66 10.05
N TYR A 127 13.67 -3.50 10.64
CA TYR A 127 14.68 -3.41 11.69
C TYR A 127 14.27 -4.19 12.96
N PHE A 128 13.02 -4.05 13.43
CA PHE A 128 12.55 -4.75 14.63
C PHE A 128 12.48 -6.27 14.47
N TYR A 129 12.11 -6.73 13.28
CA TYR A 129 11.95 -8.16 12.98
C TYR A 129 13.17 -8.79 12.31
N GLU A 130 14.25 -8.04 12.13
CA GLU A 130 15.48 -8.49 11.46
C GLU A 130 15.24 -9.00 10.03
N ILE A 131 14.24 -8.44 9.34
CA ILE A 131 13.95 -8.75 7.95
C ILE A 131 15.00 -8.05 7.08
N PRO A 132 15.68 -8.73 6.13
CA PRO A 132 16.65 -8.09 5.25
C PRO A 132 16.05 -6.90 4.49
N LEU A 133 16.79 -5.78 4.40
CA LEU A 133 16.28 -4.56 3.74
C LEU A 133 15.97 -4.77 2.25
N GLN A 134 16.59 -5.78 1.60
CA GLN A 134 16.25 -6.15 0.22
C GLN A 134 14.85 -6.77 0.07
N ASN A 135 14.25 -7.25 1.16
CA ASN A 135 12.92 -7.85 1.18
C ASN A 135 11.82 -6.81 1.49
N VAL A 136 12.16 -5.52 1.53
CA VAL A 136 11.23 -4.43 1.85
C VAL A 136 10.90 -3.63 0.61
N PHE A 137 9.61 -3.61 0.26
CA PHE A 137 9.04 -2.88 -0.86
C PHE A 137 7.94 -1.93 -0.35
N SER A 138 8.04 -0.66 -0.72
CA SER A 138 7.20 0.42 -0.20
C SER A 138 6.88 1.43 -1.30
N MET A 139 5.99 2.39 -1.04
CA MET A 139 5.86 3.55 -1.93
C MET A 139 7.15 4.39 -1.99
N GLY A 140 7.21 5.35 -2.91
CA GLY A 140 8.34 6.24 -3.14
C GLY A 140 9.32 5.74 -4.22
N HIS A 141 10.56 6.24 -4.19
CA HIS A 141 11.59 5.83 -5.14
C HIS A 141 11.97 4.36 -4.97
N GLN A 142 11.92 3.61 -6.07
CA GLN A 142 12.31 2.21 -6.11
C GLN A 142 13.81 2.13 -6.36
N LEU A 143 14.56 1.58 -5.40
CA LEU A 143 16.01 1.43 -5.50
C LEU A 143 16.36 0.25 -6.41
N ASN A 144 17.46 0.37 -7.15
CA ASN A 144 17.99 -0.76 -7.90
C ASN A 144 18.77 -1.73 -6.98
N GLU A 145 19.13 -2.91 -7.49
CA GLU A 145 19.85 -3.92 -6.70
C GLU A 145 21.20 -3.43 -6.15
N GLU A 146 21.93 -2.63 -6.91
CA GLU A 146 23.24 -2.11 -6.48
C GLU A 146 23.09 -1.15 -5.30
N GLU A 147 22.08 -0.28 -5.34
CA GLU A 147 21.76 0.66 -4.26
C GLU A 147 21.29 -0.07 -3.00
N ILE A 148 20.44 -1.09 -3.16
CA ILE A 148 19.98 -1.93 -2.05
C ILE A 148 21.17 -2.65 -1.41
N LYS A 149 22.03 -3.29 -2.22
CA LYS A 149 23.24 -4.00 -1.72
C LYS A 149 24.20 -3.04 -1.02
N LYS A 150 24.41 -1.84 -1.57
CA LYS A 150 25.31 -0.83 -0.99
C LYS A 150 24.86 -0.33 0.39
N TYR A 151 23.56 -0.31 0.65
CA TYR A 151 22.99 0.19 1.90
C TYR A 151 22.13 -0.86 2.62
N SER A 152 22.46 -2.15 2.47
CA SER A 152 21.68 -3.28 2.99
C SER A 152 21.60 -3.32 4.52
N TRP A 153 22.52 -2.64 5.21
CA TRP A 153 22.55 -2.51 6.68
C TRP A 153 22.09 -1.14 7.20
N ASN A 154 21.69 -0.20 6.33
CA ASN A 154 21.43 1.19 6.72
C ASN A 154 19.98 1.61 6.41
N PRO A 155 19.01 1.31 7.29
CA PRO A 155 17.61 1.64 7.05
C PRO A 155 17.39 3.16 6.94
N ARG A 156 18.14 3.97 7.69
CA ARG A 156 18.06 5.43 7.62
C ARG A 156 18.50 5.96 6.24
N LYS A 157 19.56 5.41 5.67
CA LYS A 157 20.01 5.81 4.33
C LYS A 157 19.00 5.38 3.26
N GLN A 158 18.46 4.17 3.37
CA GLN A 158 17.41 3.72 2.45
C GLN A 158 16.16 4.59 2.55
N LEU A 159 15.74 4.99 3.76
CA LEU A 159 14.64 5.92 3.95
C LEU A 159 14.82 7.21 3.13
N PHE A 160 15.97 7.88 3.27
CA PHE A 160 16.21 9.13 2.55
C PHE A 160 16.36 8.98 1.03
N LEU A 161 16.74 7.80 0.54
CA LEU A 161 16.79 7.53 -0.91
C LEU A 161 15.39 7.23 -1.47
N ARG A 162 14.55 6.56 -0.68
CA ARG A 162 13.20 6.14 -1.09
C ARG A 162 12.15 7.25 -0.92
N SER A 163 12.29 8.09 0.11
CA SER A 163 11.27 9.10 0.43
C SER A 163 11.25 10.25 -0.59
N PRO A 164 10.07 10.68 -1.06
CA PRO A 164 9.93 11.84 -1.95
C PRO A 164 9.93 13.19 -1.20
N LEU A 165 9.74 13.18 0.13
CA LEU A 165 9.64 14.39 0.96
C LEU A 165 10.78 15.39 0.74
N PRO A 166 12.07 15.00 0.62
CA PRO A 166 13.16 15.95 0.40
C PRO A 166 13.03 16.77 -0.88
N ILE A 167 12.29 16.29 -1.89
CA ILE A 167 12.04 17.03 -3.13
C ILE A 167 10.78 17.87 -2.99
N LEU A 168 9.66 17.26 -2.56
CA LEU A 168 8.34 17.87 -2.46
C LEU A 168 8.36 19.14 -1.58
N ARG A 169 9.02 19.06 -0.41
CA ARG A 169 9.07 20.17 0.58
C ARG A 169 9.82 21.42 0.11
N ASN A 170 10.58 21.35 -0.99
CA ASN A 170 11.29 22.53 -1.50
C ASN A 170 10.35 23.48 -2.26
N TYR A 171 9.13 23.03 -2.59
CA TYR A 171 8.22 23.75 -3.48
C TYR A 171 6.77 23.73 -2.95
N PRO A 172 6.52 24.15 -1.69
CA PRO A 172 5.23 23.95 -1.04
C PRO A 172 4.09 24.68 -1.75
N LYS A 173 4.32 25.89 -2.25
CA LYS A 173 3.27 26.68 -2.95
C LYS A 173 2.90 26.07 -4.29
N GLU A 174 3.89 25.67 -5.07
CA GLU A 174 3.65 25.06 -6.38
C GLU A 174 3.05 23.66 -6.26
N LEU A 175 3.39 22.94 -5.19
CA LEU A 175 2.77 21.66 -4.85
C LEU A 175 1.32 21.84 -4.41
N GLU A 176 1.02 22.84 -3.61
CA GLU A 176 -0.36 23.16 -3.20
C GLU A 176 -1.25 23.52 -4.41
N ASN A 177 -0.78 24.39 -5.31
CA ASN A 177 -1.51 24.72 -6.54
C ASN A 177 -1.74 23.49 -7.42
N PHE A 178 -0.74 22.61 -7.53
CA PHE A 178 -0.91 21.34 -8.24
C PHE A 178 -1.98 20.47 -7.58
N LEU A 179 -1.97 20.34 -6.25
CA LEU A 179 -2.96 19.54 -5.51
C LEU A 179 -4.37 20.11 -5.69
N ASP A 180 -4.52 21.44 -5.75
CA ASP A 180 -5.80 22.07 -6.05
C ASP A 180 -6.34 21.65 -7.41
N GLU A 181 -5.57 21.81 -8.48
CA GLU A 181 -6.07 21.43 -9.81
C GLU A 181 -6.25 19.91 -9.93
N TYR A 182 -5.30 19.13 -9.40
CA TYR A 182 -5.29 17.67 -9.53
C TYR A 182 -6.46 17.01 -8.79
N LEU A 183 -6.72 17.39 -7.53
CA LEU A 183 -7.79 16.78 -6.75
C LEU A 183 -9.18 17.19 -7.25
N GLU A 184 -9.33 18.41 -7.79
CA GLU A 184 -10.58 18.84 -8.44
C GLU A 184 -10.86 17.97 -9.67
N ASN A 185 -9.85 17.79 -10.53
CA ASN A 185 -9.95 16.94 -11.71
C ASN A 185 -10.24 15.46 -11.37
N CYS A 186 -9.69 14.94 -10.26
CA CYS A 186 -10.02 13.60 -9.75
C CYS A 186 -11.48 13.52 -9.27
N GLY A 187 -11.98 14.55 -8.59
CA GLY A 187 -13.39 14.66 -8.18
C GLY A 187 -14.33 14.62 -9.39
N GLU A 188 -14.07 15.47 -10.39
CA GLU A 188 -14.84 15.49 -11.65
C GLU A 188 -14.86 14.12 -12.34
N TRP A 189 -13.72 13.41 -12.34
CA TRP A 189 -13.66 12.06 -12.91
C TRP A 189 -14.54 11.08 -12.12
N ASN A 190 -14.49 11.14 -10.78
CA ASN A 190 -15.24 10.24 -9.91
C ASN A 190 -16.75 10.43 -10.07
N GLU A 191 -17.21 11.68 -10.16
CA GLU A 191 -18.61 12.00 -10.44
C GLU A 191 -19.04 11.46 -11.80
N ALA A 192 -18.29 11.74 -12.87
CA ALA A 192 -18.58 11.23 -14.20
C ALA A 192 -18.62 9.69 -14.26
N TYR A 193 -17.77 9.01 -13.47
CA TYR A 193 -17.77 7.55 -13.37
C TYR A 193 -19.06 7.04 -12.69
N LYS A 194 -19.45 7.65 -11.57
CA LYS A 194 -20.69 7.31 -10.84
C LYS A 194 -21.95 7.56 -11.68
N GLU A 195 -21.93 8.58 -12.53
CA GLU A 195 -23.02 8.91 -13.46
C GLU A 195 -23.01 8.06 -14.75
N GLY A 196 -21.97 7.24 -14.99
CA GLY A 196 -21.84 6.38 -16.16
C GLY A 196 -21.44 7.12 -17.44
N GLU A 197 -20.87 8.32 -17.34
CA GLU A 197 -20.52 9.20 -18.46
C GLU A 197 -19.17 8.84 -19.10
N THR A 198 -19.10 7.63 -19.67
CA THR A 198 -17.84 7.03 -20.17
C THR A 198 -17.05 7.89 -21.15
N GLU A 199 -17.69 8.68 -22.02
CA GLU A 199 -17.01 9.56 -22.97
C GLU A 199 -16.26 10.73 -22.29
N LYS A 200 -16.74 11.18 -21.13
CA LYS A 200 -16.09 12.28 -20.37
C LYS A 200 -14.84 11.79 -19.65
N LEU A 201 -14.80 10.54 -19.18
CA LEU A 201 -13.67 9.99 -18.43
C LEU A 201 -12.34 10.17 -19.17
N ASP A 202 -12.27 9.77 -20.44
CA ASP A 202 -11.04 9.89 -21.26
C ASP A 202 -10.65 11.35 -21.56
N ARG A 203 -11.61 12.28 -21.56
CA ARG A 203 -11.32 13.71 -21.68
C ARG A 203 -10.69 14.24 -20.40
N ILE A 204 -11.27 13.91 -19.25
CA ILE A 204 -10.78 14.34 -17.93
C ILE A 204 -9.36 13.80 -17.70
N LEU A 205 -9.08 12.53 -18.05
CA LEU A 205 -7.72 11.97 -17.97
C LEU A 205 -6.70 12.66 -18.89
N ARG A 206 -7.14 13.21 -20.04
CA ARG A 206 -6.28 14.02 -20.92
C ARG A 206 -6.00 15.40 -20.31
N GLU A 207 -6.97 15.98 -19.62
CA GLU A 207 -6.81 17.24 -18.88
C GLU A 207 -5.89 17.05 -17.67
N GLN A 208 -6.04 15.94 -16.92
CA GLN A 208 -5.14 15.57 -15.83
C GLN A 208 -3.68 15.58 -16.28
N ARG A 209 -3.36 15.03 -17.46
CA ARG A 209 -2.00 15.05 -18.03
C ARG A 209 -1.47 16.46 -18.29
N LYS A 210 -2.34 17.43 -18.61
CA LYS A 210 -1.97 18.84 -18.80
C LYS A 210 -1.60 19.49 -17.48
N ILE A 211 -2.36 19.25 -16.41
CA ILE A 211 -2.06 19.72 -15.05
C ILE A 211 -0.60 19.38 -14.69
N PHE A 212 -0.19 18.11 -14.86
CA PHE A 212 1.20 17.70 -14.66
C PHE A 212 2.22 18.41 -15.57
N ASN A 213 1.86 18.83 -16.78
CA ASN A 213 2.80 19.50 -17.69
C ASN A 213 3.07 20.95 -17.31
N GLU A 214 2.10 21.59 -16.67
CA GLU A 214 2.08 23.00 -16.30
C GLU A 214 2.84 23.28 -15.00
N VAL A 215 3.02 22.27 -14.15
CA VAL A 215 3.82 22.36 -12.92
C VAL A 215 5.21 22.93 -13.18
N ARG A 216 5.55 23.97 -12.40
CA ARG A 216 6.91 24.50 -12.25
C ARG A 216 7.29 24.42 -10.77
N PRO A 217 8.58 24.23 -10.44
CA PRO A 217 9.71 24.03 -11.33
C PRO A 217 9.82 22.60 -11.88
N ARG A 218 10.71 22.41 -12.87
CA ARG A 218 10.91 21.12 -13.57
C ARG A 218 11.14 19.94 -12.62
N LYS A 219 11.91 20.15 -11.54
CA LYS A 219 12.22 19.10 -10.56
C LYS A 219 10.95 18.59 -9.85
N LEU A 220 10.08 19.49 -9.38
CA LEU A 220 8.78 19.13 -8.80
C LEU A 220 7.91 18.39 -9.81
N ARG A 221 7.85 18.90 -11.04
CA ARG A 221 7.09 18.27 -12.12
C ARG A 221 7.52 16.84 -12.41
N GLU A 222 8.83 16.60 -12.49
CA GLU A 222 9.38 15.27 -12.73
C GLU A 222 9.06 14.31 -11.59
N GLU A 223 9.13 14.80 -10.34
CA GLU A 223 8.77 14.07 -9.14
C GLU A 223 7.28 13.67 -9.14
N LEU A 224 6.37 14.63 -9.31
CA LEU A 224 4.93 14.38 -9.35
C LEU A 224 4.55 13.44 -10.49
N LYS A 225 5.18 13.59 -11.66
CA LYS A 225 4.96 12.65 -12.77
C LYS A 225 5.48 11.25 -12.46
N TYR A 226 6.58 11.12 -11.74
CA TYR A 226 7.09 9.82 -11.33
C TYR A 226 6.13 9.15 -10.34
N LEU A 227 5.65 9.92 -9.35
CA LEU A 227 4.81 9.41 -8.26
C LEU A 227 3.37 9.13 -8.70
N LEU A 228 2.70 10.08 -9.37
CA LEU A 228 1.24 10.04 -9.60
C LEU A 228 0.84 9.81 -11.05
N LEU A 229 1.59 10.31 -12.04
CA LEU A 229 1.19 10.15 -13.46
C LEU A 229 1.67 8.82 -14.06
N LYS A 230 2.93 8.46 -13.78
CA LYS A 230 3.54 7.21 -14.22
C LYS A 230 3.41 6.11 -13.18
N GLU A 231 2.95 6.47 -11.97
CA GLU A 231 2.72 5.60 -10.82
C GLU A 231 3.94 4.74 -10.45
N LYS A 232 5.16 5.21 -10.79
CA LYS A 232 6.37 4.43 -10.57
C LYS A 232 6.73 4.34 -9.10
N GLY A 233 6.30 5.33 -8.31
CA GLY A 233 6.46 5.34 -6.86
C GLY A 233 5.26 4.80 -6.08
N ILE A 234 4.25 4.26 -6.75
CA ILE A 234 3.10 3.64 -6.10
C ILE A 234 3.41 2.17 -5.84
N MET A 235 3.06 1.69 -4.64
CA MET A 235 3.14 0.27 -4.25
C MET A 235 1.74 -0.27 -3.99
N GLY A 236 0.88 -0.07 -5.00
CA GLY A 236 -0.50 -0.52 -5.03
C GLY A 236 -0.69 -1.85 -5.73
N ALA A 237 -1.93 -2.27 -5.96
CA ALA A 237 -2.30 -3.62 -6.41
C ALA A 237 -1.42 -4.18 -7.54
N HIS A 238 -1.30 -3.46 -8.66
CA HIS A 238 -0.48 -3.92 -9.79
C HIS A 238 1.00 -4.04 -9.42
N ARG A 239 1.54 -3.08 -8.70
CA ARG A 239 2.97 -3.07 -8.33
C ARG A 239 3.28 -4.13 -7.28
N LYS A 240 2.42 -4.33 -6.28
CA LYS A 240 2.57 -5.42 -5.30
C LYS A 240 2.62 -6.75 -6.03
N ARG A 241 1.73 -6.98 -7.01
CA ARG A 241 1.78 -8.17 -7.87
C ARG A 241 3.09 -8.28 -8.66
N GLU A 242 3.56 -7.20 -9.29
CA GLU A 242 4.86 -7.20 -10.02
C GLU A 242 6.05 -7.55 -9.10
N VAL A 243 5.98 -7.18 -7.81
CA VAL A 243 6.99 -7.61 -6.83
C VAL A 243 6.91 -9.12 -6.64
N LEU A 244 5.72 -9.68 -6.40
CA LEU A 244 5.53 -11.13 -6.23
C LEU A 244 6.00 -11.92 -7.46
N GLU A 245 5.70 -11.45 -8.68
CA GLU A 245 6.16 -12.07 -9.93
C GLU A 245 7.69 -12.15 -10.03
N LYS A 246 8.42 -11.21 -9.43
CA LYS A 246 9.90 -11.25 -9.34
C LYS A 246 10.41 -12.15 -8.23
N LEU A 247 9.61 -12.35 -7.18
CA LEU A 247 9.97 -13.22 -6.07
C LEU A 247 9.90 -14.70 -6.48
N GLY A 248 8.92 -15.11 -7.28
CA GLY A 248 8.87 -16.47 -7.82
C GLY A 248 7.51 -16.88 -8.36
N GLU A 249 7.35 -18.19 -8.58
CA GLU A 249 6.10 -18.78 -9.04
C GLU A 249 5.00 -18.66 -7.96
N PRO A 250 3.72 -18.54 -8.37
CA PRO A 250 2.58 -18.42 -7.46
C PRO A 250 2.54 -19.46 -6.33
N GLU A 251 2.94 -20.70 -6.60
CA GLU A 251 2.93 -21.84 -5.67
C GLU A 251 3.95 -21.70 -4.54
N GLU A 252 4.97 -20.88 -4.72
CA GLU A 252 6.03 -20.64 -3.72
C GLU A 252 5.67 -19.50 -2.77
N ILE A 253 4.54 -18.81 -2.97
CA ILE A 253 4.22 -17.55 -2.29
C ILE A 253 2.96 -17.70 -1.44
N ILE A 254 3.09 -17.29 -0.18
CA ILE A 254 1.96 -16.99 0.71
C ILE A 254 1.91 -15.48 0.86
N TYR A 255 0.79 -14.86 0.48
CA TYR A 255 0.60 -13.41 0.57
C TYR A 255 -0.53 -13.08 1.55
N PHE A 256 -0.26 -12.22 2.52
CA PHE A 256 -1.25 -11.72 3.46
C PHE A 256 -1.57 -10.25 3.16
N GLY A 257 -2.84 -9.94 2.95
CA GLY A 257 -3.35 -8.59 2.74
C GLY A 257 -4.77 -8.45 3.27
N ASP A 258 -5.34 -7.26 3.27
CA ASP A 258 -6.66 -7.01 3.86
C ASP A 258 -7.55 -6.07 3.05
N SER A 259 -6.98 -5.33 2.10
CA SER A 259 -7.65 -4.21 1.45
C SER A 259 -7.63 -4.30 -0.09
N ILE A 260 -8.24 -3.33 -0.77
CA ILE A 260 -8.30 -3.31 -2.24
C ILE A 260 -6.92 -3.24 -2.89
N VAL A 261 -5.94 -2.58 -2.23
CA VAL A 261 -4.56 -2.52 -2.72
C VAL A 261 -3.86 -3.88 -2.75
N ASP A 262 -4.49 -4.90 -2.15
CA ASP A 262 -4.02 -6.27 -2.12
C ASP A 262 -4.77 -7.19 -3.10
N ALA A 263 -5.80 -6.70 -3.79
CA ALA A 263 -6.64 -7.55 -4.63
C ALA A 263 -5.83 -8.32 -5.69
N ASP A 264 -4.93 -7.64 -6.41
CA ASP A 264 -4.13 -8.29 -7.45
C ASP A 264 -3.00 -9.20 -6.95
N PRO A 265 -2.20 -8.85 -5.90
CA PRO A 265 -1.26 -9.81 -5.33
C PRO A 265 -1.95 -11.01 -4.66
N LEU A 266 -3.12 -10.81 -4.03
CA LEU A 266 -3.93 -11.90 -3.48
C LEU A 266 -4.39 -12.86 -4.58
N ALA A 267 -4.82 -12.35 -5.74
CA ALA A 267 -5.24 -13.18 -6.86
C ALA A 267 -4.05 -13.89 -7.55
N TYR A 268 -2.86 -13.33 -7.48
CA TYR A 268 -1.66 -13.91 -8.09
C TYR A 268 -1.09 -15.06 -7.25
N ALA A 269 -0.91 -14.86 -5.94
CA ALA A 269 -0.32 -15.88 -5.07
C ALA A 269 -1.24 -17.12 -4.99
N ARG A 270 -0.67 -18.33 -5.05
CA ARG A 270 -1.47 -19.57 -4.87
C ARG A 270 -2.18 -19.59 -3.52
N TRP A 271 -1.53 -18.99 -2.53
CA TRP A 271 -2.05 -18.79 -1.19
C TRP A 271 -2.16 -17.30 -0.87
N GLY A 272 -2.99 -16.60 -1.63
CA GLY A 272 -3.49 -15.28 -1.25
C GLY A 272 -4.46 -15.41 -0.08
N VAL A 273 -4.09 -14.85 1.07
CA VAL A 273 -4.83 -14.87 2.33
C VAL A 273 -5.33 -13.47 2.67
N SER A 274 -6.65 -13.25 2.59
CA SER A 274 -7.25 -12.02 3.12
C SER A 274 -7.40 -12.14 4.63
N VAL A 275 -6.88 -11.16 5.38
CA VAL A 275 -6.97 -11.08 6.83
C VAL A 275 -8.05 -10.05 7.22
N ASN A 276 -8.70 -10.25 8.37
CA ASN A 276 -9.79 -9.43 8.93
C ASN A 276 -11.11 -9.43 8.14
N CYS A 277 -11.08 -9.72 6.84
CA CYS A 277 -12.26 -9.91 5.98
C CYS A 277 -13.19 -8.68 5.89
N THR A 278 -12.63 -7.46 5.86
CA THR A 278 -13.40 -6.21 5.85
C THR A 278 -13.59 -5.61 4.46
N ASN A 279 -12.70 -5.92 3.50
CA ASN A 279 -12.76 -5.37 2.14
C ASN A 279 -13.24 -6.40 1.11
N ARG A 280 -14.29 -6.06 0.35
CA ARG A 280 -14.89 -6.96 -0.67
C ARG A 280 -13.89 -7.39 -1.74
N TYR A 281 -13.02 -6.49 -2.22
CA TYR A 281 -12.11 -6.81 -3.31
C TYR A 281 -10.99 -7.74 -2.88
N ALA A 282 -10.48 -7.58 -1.66
CA ALA A 282 -9.55 -8.53 -1.05
C ALA A 282 -10.19 -9.91 -0.90
N LEU A 283 -11.41 -9.96 -0.34
CA LEU A 283 -12.18 -11.18 -0.13
C LEU A 283 -12.44 -11.97 -1.41
N GLN A 284 -12.82 -11.29 -2.48
CA GLN A 284 -13.13 -11.93 -3.76
C GLN A 284 -11.90 -12.36 -4.54
N SER A 285 -10.73 -11.81 -4.22
CA SER A 285 -9.48 -12.07 -4.94
C SER A 285 -8.62 -13.12 -4.24
N SER A 286 -8.72 -13.26 -2.92
CA SER A 286 -8.00 -14.25 -2.12
C SER A 286 -8.50 -15.67 -2.35
N ASN A 287 -7.64 -16.67 -2.10
CA ASN A 287 -8.01 -18.08 -2.07
C ASN A 287 -8.51 -18.50 -0.68
N LEU A 288 -7.97 -17.87 0.36
CA LEU A 288 -8.27 -18.12 1.76
C LEU A 288 -8.61 -16.79 2.45
N ASN A 289 -9.61 -16.81 3.31
CA ASN A 289 -10.10 -15.64 4.03
C ASN A 289 -10.17 -15.96 5.52
N ILE A 290 -9.61 -15.07 6.33
CA ILE A 290 -9.40 -15.30 7.76
C ILE A 290 -9.93 -14.12 8.57
N ALA A 291 -10.94 -14.39 9.39
CA ALA A 291 -11.41 -13.48 10.41
C ALA A 291 -11.00 -13.98 11.80
N THR A 292 -10.16 -13.21 12.48
CA THR A 292 -9.74 -13.49 13.87
C THR A 292 -9.42 -12.19 14.60
N THR A 293 -9.49 -12.21 15.92
CA THR A 293 -9.06 -11.09 16.79
C THR A 293 -7.64 -11.28 17.33
N ASN A 294 -6.99 -12.43 17.05
CA ASN A 294 -5.62 -12.74 17.47
C ASN A 294 -4.83 -13.30 16.27
N LEU A 295 -3.88 -12.51 15.76
CA LEU A 295 -3.08 -12.89 14.61
C LEU A 295 -1.98 -13.93 14.90
N GLU A 296 -1.78 -14.35 16.16
CA GLU A 296 -0.95 -15.52 16.48
C GLU A 296 -1.39 -16.76 15.69
N LYS A 297 -2.69 -16.85 15.36
CA LYS A 297 -3.27 -17.93 14.56
C LYS A 297 -2.73 -18.01 13.13
N LEU A 298 -2.17 -16.91 12.59
CA LEU A 298 -1.54 -16.93 11.27
C LEU A 298 -0.32 -17.87 11.22
N GLY A 299 0.34 -18.15 12.35
CA GLY A 299 1.41 -19.15 12.41
C GLY A 299 0.93 -20.54 11.96
N LYS A 300 -0.23 -20.98 12.47
CA LYS A 300 -0.85 -22.25 12.07
C LYS A 300 -1.31 -22.24 10.62
N VAL A 301 -1.78 -21.09 10.12
CA VAL A 301 -2.15 -20.93 8.71
C VAL A 301 -0.94 -21.15 7.81
N ILE A 302 0.20 -20.54 8.13
CA ILE A 302 1.46 -20.68 7.39
C ILE A 302 1.92 -22.14 7.41
N GLU A 303 1.91 -22.78 8.57
CA GLU A 303 2.30 -24.19 8.72
C GLU A 303 1.36 -25.14 7.96
N GLY A 304 0.05 -24.96 8.10
CA GLY A 304 -0.96 -25.76 7.41
C GLY A 304 -0.83 -25.62 5.89
N ILE A 305 -0.59 -24.41 5.37
CA ILE A 305 -0.33 -24.19 3.94
C ILE A 305 0.94 -24.92 3.49
N LYS A 306 2.06 -24.76 4.21
CA LYS A 306 3.33 -25.42 3.89
C LYS A 306 3.21 -26.95 3.88
N ASN A 307 2.41 -27.49 4.81
CA ASN A 307 2.17 -28.93 4.95
C ASN A 307 1.02 -29.46 4.07
N LYS A 308 0.33 -28.59 3.32
CA LYS A 308 -0.89 -28.91 2.56
C LYS A 308 -2.01 -29.49 3.43
N ASP A 309 -2.05 -29.12 4.70
CA ASP A 309 -3.06 -29.52 5.68
C ASP A 309 -4.03 -28.35 5.92
N LEU A 310 -4.98 -28.18 4.99
CA LEU A 310 -5.98 -27.11 5.09
C LEU A 310 -7.10 -27.43 6.09
N GLN A 311 -7.24 -28.71 6.46
CA GLN A 311 -8.28 -29.13 7.39
C GLN A 311 -7.98 -28.62 8.80
N SER A 312 -6.71 -28.74 9.25
CA SER A 312 -6.31 -28.20 10.56
C SER A 312 -6.46 -26.67 10.64
N ILE A 313 -6.29 -25.96 9.53
CA ILE A 313 -6.56 -24.50 9.47
C ILE A 313 -8.04 -24.22 9.72
N ARG A 314 -8.95 -25.00 9.13
CA ARG A 314 -10.41 -24.81 9.27
C ARG A 314 -10.92 -25.11 10.68
N GLU A 315 -10.30 -26.07 11.35
CA GLU A 315 -10.69 -26.52 12.70
C GLU A 315 -10.12 -25.65 13.82
N GLU A 316 -9.32 -24.63 13.49
CA GLU A 316 -8.65 -23.80 14.47
C GLU A 316 -9.62 -22.91 15.26
N GLU A 317 -9.69 -23.14 16.58
CA GLU A 317 -10.54 -22.34 17.47
C GLU A 317 -10.11 -20.86 17.53
N GLY A 318 -11.12 -19.97 17.56
CA GLY A 318 -10.91 -18.52 17.60
C GLY A 318 -10.59 -17.90 16.24
N MET A 319 -10.71 -18.66 15.16
CA MET A 319 -10.53 -18.20 13.79
C MET A 319 -11.70 -18.69 12.93
N LYS A 320 -12.25 -17.80 12.09
CA LYS A 320 -13.19 -18.19 11.03
C LYS A 320 -12.45 -18.18 9.71
N VAL A 321 -12.60 -19.27 8.96
CA VAL A 321 -11.88 -19.51 7.71
C VAL A 321 -12.89 -19.74 6.59
N PHE A 322 -12.72 -19.04 5.48
CA PHE A 322 -13.56 -19.17 4.29
C PHE A 322 -12.70 -19.26 3.04
N PHE A 323 -13.12 -20.09 2.10
CA PHE A 323 -12.49 -20.23 0.80
C PHE A 323 -13.25 -19.41 -0.23
N ARG A 324 -12.56 -18.97 -1.28
CA ARG A 324 -13.15 -18.13 -2.34
C ARG A 324 -14.45 -18.68 -2.92
N GLU A 325 -14.52 -19.98 -3.12
CA GLU A 325 -15.69 -20.68 -3.66
C GLU A 325 -16.93 -20.49 -2.78
N GLU A 326 -16.75 -20.47 -1.47
CA GLU A 326 -17.80 -20.28 -0.47
C GLU A 326 -18.31 -18.83 -0.45
N ILE A 327 -17.47 -17.86 -0.81
CA ILE A 327 -17.87 -16.45 -0.93
C ILE A 327 -18.69 -16.24 -2.20
N ASN A 328 -18.22 -16.78 -3.34
CA ASN A 328 -18.90 -16.61 -4.63
C ASN A 328 -20.27 -17.31 -4.69
N SER A 329 -20.52 -18.32 -3.87
CA SER A 329 -21.84 -18.95 -3.78
C SER A 329 -22.87 -18.16 -2.95
N ASN A 330 -22.42 -17.15 -2.19
CA ASN A 330 -23.24 -16.38 -1.25
C ASN A 330 -23.36 -14.88 -1.61
N LEU A 331 -22.74 -14.45 -2.72
CA LEU A 331 -22.85 -13.12 -3.33
C LEU A 331 -23.59 -13.23 -4.66
#